data_AF-A0A3A8R094-F1
#
_entry.id   AF-A0A3A8R094-F1
#
_cell.length_a   1.000
_cell.length_b   1.000
_cell.length_c   1.000
_cell.angle_alpha   90.00
_cell.angle_beta   90.00
_cell.angle_gamma   90.00
#
_symmetry.space_group_name_H-M   'P 1'
#
loop_
_entity.id
_entity.type
_entity.pdbx_description
1 polymer ?
#
loop_
_entity_poly.entity_id
_entity_poly.type
_entity_poly.pdbx_seq_one_letter_code
_entity_poly.pdbx_strand_id
1 'polypeptide(L)'
;MRALRPLLCCIAFVLSSTPALAQYNKVAGENAPMERVRQAVKRADGTQEVREVVRPAARDGFGNAGGSQNDLAVDGAFEGQTVAVLQFYTQDFNFSLPKAALKEKGFSVYRWVGKAPDPKELRKGLQKACQLWIISDSTRRLTPEHVKVIKEFFDAGHGVYIWGDNEPYYADANVVGEALLGTTMQGNLMGDQTVGLRKDEAGPGLLRRHLLTTGLEYLYEGITIATLQPSPQLTPLLHGSAGNLVAAFHDNNGKRAIFDGGFTRLYNKWDTAGTARYVKNAAAWLTNVERFGDAVVRADLRTPPAQKP
;
A
#
# COMPACT_ATOMS: atom_id res chain seq x y z
N MET A 1 -53.14 -25.84 31.26
CA MET A 1 -51.90 -26.15 30.50
C MET A 1 -51.67 -25.00 29.54
N ARG A 2 -50.73 -24.10 29.87
CA ARG A 2 -50.48 -22.85 29.13
C ARG A 2 -49.09 -22.89 28.50
N ALA A 3 -49.03 -22.29 27.32
CA ALA A 3 -48.06 -22.47 26.26
C ALA A 3 -46.63 -21.98 26.55
N LEU A 4 -45.70 -22.57 25.79
CA LEU A 4 -44.27 -22.32 25.72
C LEU A 4 -43.88 -20.83 25.61
N ARG A 5 -42.83 -20.45 26.34
CA ARG A 5 -42.09 -19.19 26.18
C ARG A 5 -41.14 -19.28 24.97
N PRO A 6 -40.93 -18.21 24.19
CA PRO A 6 -39.87 -18.18 23.19
C PRO A 6 -38.53 -17.85 23.88
N LEU A 7 -37.52 -18.64 23.57
CA LEU A 7 -36.12 -18.42 23.94
C LEU A 7 -35.57 -17.30 23.04
N LEU A 8 -35.34 -16.11 23.59
CA LEU A 8 -34.56 -15.07 22.92
C LEU A 8 -33.08 -15.48 22.92
N CYS A 9 -32.60 -15.98 21.78
CA CYS A 9 -31.17 -16.03 21.48
C CYS A 9 -30.67 -14.61 21.20
N CYS A 10 -30.18 -13.94 22.24
CA CYS A 10 -29.31 -12.78 22.06
C CYS A 10 -27.96 -13.26 21.54
N ILE A 11 -27.76 -13.21 20.21
CA ILE A 11 -26.43 -13.27 19.61
C ILE A 11 -25.72 -11.97 20.01
N ALA A 12 -24.95 -12.04 21.09
CA ALA A 12 -23.95 -11.05 21.38
C ALA A 12 -22.83 -11.20 20.33
N PHE A 13 -22.86 -10.36 19.29
CA PHE A 13 -21.68 -10.08 18.49
C PHE A 13 -20.67 -9.37 19.39
N VAL A 14 -19.87 -10.16 20.10
CA VAL A 14 -18.64 -9.66 20.71
C VAL A 14 -17.74 -9.29 19.53
N LEU A 15 -17.60 -7.99 19.30
CA LEU A 15 -16.53 -7.41 18.48
C LEU A 15 -15.19 -7.74 19.15
N SER A 16 -14.70 -8.97 18.96
CA SER A 16 -13.29 -9.26 19.15
C SER A 16 -12.57 -8.49 18.05
N SER A 17 -11.95 -7.38 18.43
CA SER A 17 -10.91 -6.75 17.64
C SER A 17 -9.85 -7.83 17.37
N THR A 18 -9.86 -8.39 16.16
CA THR A 18 -8.88 -9.40 15.79
C THR A 18 -7.49 -8.75 15.86
N PRO A 19 -6.46 -9.45 16.37
CA PRO A 19 -5.09 -8.93 16.46
C PRO A 19 -4.53 -8.49 15.08
N ALA A 20 -5.15 -8.92 13.98
CA ALA A 20 -4.84 -8.47 12.62
C ALA A 20 -4.98 -6.95 12.42
N LEU A 21 -5.89 -6.26 13.14
CA LEU A 21 -6.06 -4.81 13.04
C LEU A 21 -5.05 -4.00 13.86
N ALA A 22 -4.26 -4.65 14.74
CA ALA A 22 -3.24 -3.95 15.52
C ALA A 22 -2.09 -3.40 14.66
N GLN A 23 -1.98 -3.87 13.40
CA GLN A 23 -0.87 -3.50 12.52
C GLN A 23 -1.10 -2.16 11.85
N TYR A 24 -2.34 -1.67 11.86
CA TYR A 24 -2.70 -0.39 11.28
C TYR A 24 -2.82 0.70 12.35
N ASN A 25 -2.43 1.92 11.98
CA ASN A 25 -2.67 3.09 12.82
C ASN A 25 -4.18 3.36 12.91
N LYS A 26 -4.59 4.09 13.96
CA LYS A 26 -5.99 4.47 14.18
C LYS A 26 -6.59 5.31 13.05
N VAL A 27 -5.75 5.91 12.22
CA VAL A 27 -6.13 6.75 11.07
C VAL A 27 -6.31 5.97 9.77
N ALA A 28 -6.25 4.64 9.80
CA ALA A 28 -6.33 3.79 8.61
C ALA A 28 -7.50 4.16 7.68
N GLY A 29 -7.19 4.51 6.44
CA GLY A 29 -8.16 4.94 5.44
C GLY A 29 -8.47 6.44 5.47
N GLU A 30 -7.95 7.23 6.40
CA GLU A 30 -8.14 8.69 6.43
C GLU A 30 -7.03 9.40 5.64
N ASN A 31 -7.40 10.21 4.63
CA ASN A 31 -6.43 11.02 3.88
C ASN A 31 -5.85 12.18 4.73
N ALA A 32 -6.71 12.83 5.52
CA ALA A 32 -6.40 14.03 6.30
C ALA A 32 -6.76 13.80 7.78
N PRO A 33 -5.94 13.03 8.52
CA PRO A 33 -6.24 12.65 9.90
C PRO A 33 -6.27 13.82 10.86
N MET A 34 -7.05 13.66 11.93
CA MET A 34 -7.13 14.59 13.04
C MET A 34 -6.32 14.06 14.24
N GLU A 35 -5.61 14.93 14.94
CA GLU A 35 -4.85 14.61 16.15
C GLU A 35 -5.51 15.20 17.40
N ARG A 36 -5.40 14.47 18.52
CA ARG A 36 -5.80 14.91 19.86
C ARG A 36 -4.57 15.45 20.58
N VAL A 37 -4.58 16.74 20.92
CA VAL A 37 -3.49 17.40 21.63
C VAL A 37 -3.96 17.97 22.96
N ARG A 38 -3.11 17.86 23.98
CA ARG A 38 -3.32 18.51 25.27
C ARG A 38 -2.83 19.95 25.19
N GLN A 39 -3.74 20.91 25.32
CA GLN A 39 -3.46 22.34 25.26
C GLN A 39 -3.77 22.98 26.60
N ALA A 40 -2.82 23.75 27.14
CA ALA A 40 -3.09 24.62 28.28
C ALA A 40 -3.93 25.81 27.82
N VAL A 41 -5.14 25.94 28.38
CA VAL A 41 -6.07 27.04 28.13
C VAL A 41 -6.14 27.89 29.39
N LYS A 42 -5.92 29.20 29.24
CA LYS A 42 -6.06 30.15 30.34
C LYS A 42 -7.55 30.43 30.57
N ARG A 43 -8.03 30.18 31.79
CA ARG A 43 -9.38 30.49 32.23
C ARG A 43 -9.53 31.99 32.52
N ALA A 44 -10.77 32.45 32.62
CA ALA A 44 -11.11 33.84 32.90
C ALA A 44 -10.58 34.33 34.27
N ASP A 45 -10.41 33.41 35.22
CA ASP A 45 -9.83 33.66 36.55
C ASP A 45 -8.28 33.70 36.54
N GLY A 46 -7.65 33.56 35.36
CA GLY A 46 -6.19 33.54 35.21
C GLY A 46 -5.53 32.19 35.44
N THR A 47 -6.26 31.17 35.90
CA THR A 47 -5.74 29.81 36.08
C THR A 47 -5.56 29.09 34.74
N GLN A 48 -4.69 28.07 34.70
CA GLN A 48 -4.52 27.24 33.51
C GLN A 48 -5.26 25.91 33.67
N GLU A 49 -5.93 25.48 32.61
CA GLU A 49 -6.56 24.17 32.51
C GLU A 49 -6.01 23.45 31.28
N VAL A 50 -5.62 22.19 31.43
CA VAL A 50 -5.26 21.36 30.28
C VAL A 50 -6.55 20.81 29.68
N ARG A 51 -6.84 21.19 28.43
CA ARG A 51 -7.94 20.64 27.65
C ARG A 51 -7.42 19.79 26.51
N GLU A 52 -8.14 18.73 26.19
CA GLU A 52 -7.91 17.98 24.97
C GLU A 52 -8.61 18.68 23.81
N VAL A 53 -7.85 19.01 22.77
CA VAL A 53 -8.35 19.67 21.56
C VAL A 53 -8.08 18.75 20.37
N VAL A 54 -9.08 18.60 19.51
CA VAL A 54 -8.95 17.87 18.25
C VAL A 54 -8.64 18.87 17.14
N ARG A 55 -7.56 18.65 16.39
CA ARG A 55 -7.14 19.53 15.29
C ARG A 55 -6.58 18.70 14.12
N PRO A 56 -6.45 19.25 12.90
CA PRO A 56 -5.77 18.56 11.81
C PRO A 56 -4.35 18.16 12.21
N ALA A 57 -3.91 16.97 11.80
CA ALA A 57 -2.52 16.57 11.97
C ALA A 57 -1.57 17.60 11.33
N ALA A 58 -0.39 17.78 11.93
CA ALA A 58 0.64 18.62 11.33
C ALA A 58 0.95 18.14 9.91
N ARG A 59 1.09 19.07 8.97
CA ARG A 59 1.34 18.77 7.56
C ARG A 59 2.83 18.82 7.22
N ASP A 60 3.25 17.99 6.27
CA ASP A 60 4.57 18.10 5.64
C ASP A 60 4.62 19.28 4.65
N GLY A 61 5.79 19.49 4.03
CA GLY A 61 6.00 20.58 3.06
C GLY A 61 5.12 20.51 1.80
N PHE A 62 4.42 19.39 1.57
CA PHE A 62 3.54 19.17 0.43
C PHE A 62 2.06 19.12 0.83
N GLY A 63 1.74 19.28 2.11
CA GLY A 63 0.36 19.29 2.61
C GLY A 63 -0.19 17.92 3.00
N ASN A 64 0.61 16.85 2.95
CA ASN A 64 0.21 15.54 3.49
C ASN A 64 0.34 15.53 5.01
N ALA A 65 -0.31 14.58 5.68
CA ALA A 65 -0.08 14.38 7.11
C ALA A 65 1.41 14.06 7.37
N GLY A 66 2.01 14.71 8.36
CA GLY A 66 3.40 14.50 8.77
C GLY A 66 3.55 13.35 9.77
N GLY A 67 4.72 12.71 9.77
CA GLY A 67 5.06 11.63 10.72
C GLY A 67 4.48 10.25 10.39
N SER A 68 5.12 9.19 10.90
CA SER A 68 4.81 7.79 10.60
C SER A 68 3.53 7.28 11.27
N GLN A 69 3.08 7.92 12.35
CA GLN A 69 1.83 7.63 13.04
C GLN A 69 0.59 7.90 12.17
N ASN A 70 0.76 8.63 11.07
CA ASN A 70 -0.27 8.90 10.10
C ASN A 70 -0.22 7.96 8.88
N ASP A 71 0.74 7.03 8.82
CA ASP A 71 0.80 6.01 7.76
C ASP A 71 -0.31 4.98 7.97
N LEU A 72 -0.57 4.12 6.98
CA LEU A 72 -1.48 2.98 7.18
C LEU A 72 -1.00 2.10 8.33
N ALA A 73 0.27 1.69 8.32
CA ALA A 73 0.82 0.75 9.27
C ALA A 73 1.63 1.39 10.39
N VAL A 74 1.59 0.77 11.57
CA VAL A 74 2.49 1.07 12.69
C VAL A 74 3.93 0.69 12.31
N ASP A 75 4.91 1.43 12.81
CA ASP A 75 6.33 1.11 12.61
C ASP A 75 6.67 -0.28 13.18
N GLY A 76 7.47 -1.06 12.46
CA GLY A 76 7.83 -2.44 12.85
C GLY A 76 6.68 -3.47 12.84
N ALA A 77 5.46 -3.10 12.41
CA ALA A 77 4.31 -4.01 12.43
C ALA A 77 4.49 -5.29 11.60
N PHE A 78 5.42 -5.31 10.66
CA PHE A 78 5.71 -6.42 9.77
C PHE A 78 7.12 -7.00 9.93
N GLU A 79 7.73 -6.87 11.11
CA GLU A 79 8.99 -7.57 11.41
C GLU A 79 8.88 -9.07 11.15
N GLY A 80 9.88 -9.61 10.44
CA GLY A 80 9.89 -11.01 9.98
C GLY A 80 9.22 -11.25 8.63
N GLN A 81 8.48 -10.27 8.10
CA GLN A 81 7.89 -10.35 6.77
C GLN A 81 8.88 -9.89 5.70
N THR A 82 8.88 -10.57 4.55
CA THR A 82 9.79 -10.25 3.43
C THR A 82 9.02 -9.82 2.19
N VAL A 83 9.43 -8.69 1.60
CA VAL A 83 9.06 -8.28 0.25
C VAL A 83 10.09 -8.86 -0.72
N ALA A 84 9.64 -9.76 -1.60
CA ALA A 84 10.45 -10.19 -2.73
C ALA A 84 10.34 -9.17 -3.86
N VAL A 85 11.46 -8.84 -4.51
CA VAL A 85 11.50 -7.81 -5.56
C VAL A 85 12.27 -8.34 -6.77
N LEU A 86 11.60 -8.36 -7.91
CA LEU A 86 12.20 -8.51 -9.23
C LEU A 86 12.45 -7.10 -9.78
N GLN A 87 13.69 -6.63 -9.71
CA GLN A 87 14.05 -5.31 -10.22
C GLN A 87 14.79 -5.46 -11.54
N PHE A 88 14.10 -5.26 -12.66
CA PHE A 88 14.71 -5.36 -13.99
C PHE A 88 15.29 -4.02 -14.45
N TYR A 89 14.61 -2.90 -14.17
CA TYR A 89 15.20 -1.59 -14.42
C TYR A 89 16.30 -1.26 -13.40
N THR A 90 17.52 -1.04 -13.88
CA THR A 90 18.72 -0.92 -13.04
C THR A 90 19.61 0.29 -13.33
N GLN A 91 19.33 1.06 -14.39
CA GLN A 91 20.24 2.10 -14.88
C GLN A 91 20.59 3.13 -13.79
N ASP A 92 19.62 3.96 -13.41
CA ASP A 92 19.81 4.99 -12.36
C ASP A 92 18.99 4.69 -11.09
N PHE A 93 18.38 3.49 -11.02
CA PHE A 93 17.50 3.13 -9.92
C PHE A 93 18.24 2.44 -8.76
N ASN A 94 18.69 3.25 -7.81
CA ASN A 94 19.07 2.77 -6.48
C ASN A 94 17.82 2.52 -5.59
N PHE A 95 17.56 1.26 -5.24
CA PHE A 95 16.43 0.86 -4.40
C PHE A 95 16.61 1.17 -2.89
N SER A 96 17.60 1.99 -2.51
CA SER A 96 17.90 2.30 -1.11
C SER A 96 16.74 2.99 -0.39
N LEU A 97 16.09 3.96 -1.04
CA LEU A 97 14.99 4.74 -0.46
C LEU A 97 13.71 3.90 -0.27
N PRO A 98 13.22 3.14 -1.28
CA PRO A 98 12.16 2.16 -1.06
C PRO A 98 12.51 1.15 0.04
N LYS A 99 13.74 0.62 0.06
CA LYS A 99 14.17 -0.34 1.09
C LYS A 99 14.13 0.28 2.50
N ALA A 100 14.53 1.53 2.65
CA ALA A 100 14.49 2.23 3.94
C ALA A 100 13.05 2.42 4.43
N ALA A 101 12.14 2.84 3.54
CA ALA A 101 10.73 3.00 3.86
C ALA A 101 10.04 1.68 4.23
N LEU A 102 10.35 0.59 3.51
CA LEU A 102 9.87 -0.75 3.85
C LEU A 102 10.41 -1.22 5.22
N LYS A 103 11.69 -0.95 5.50
CA LYS A 103 12.33 -1.29 6.77
C LYS A 103 11.69 -0.58 7.96
N GLU A 104 11.27 0.68 7.81
CA GLU A 104 10.54 1.44 8.84
C GLU A 104 9.28 0.68 9.33
N LYS A 105 8.60 -0.03 8.42
CA LYS A 105 7.42 -0.86 8.73
C LYS A 105 7.75 -2.29 9.13
N GLY A 106 9.03 -2.65 9.23
CA GLY A 106 9.52 -3.95 9.67
C GLY A 106 9.81 -4.95 8.55
N PHE A 107 9.55 -4.62 7.29
CA PHE A 107 9.81 -5.54 6.19
C PHE A 107 11.31 -5.70 5.92
N SER A 108 11.75 -6.95 5.72
CA SER A 108 12.97 -7.24 4.98
C SER A 108 12.71 -7.23 3.47
N VAL A 109 13.77 -7.01 2.70
CA VAL A 109 13.72 -6.99 1.23
C VAL A 109 14.69 -8.01 0.67
N TYR A 110 14.19 -8.88 -0.20
CA TYR A 110 15.01 -9.80 -1.00
C TYR A 110 14.87 -9.45 -2.48
N ARG A 111 16.00 -9.25 -3.17
CA ARG A 111 16.05 -8.67 -4.52
C ARG A 111 16.79 -9.56 -5.51
N TRP A 112 16.18 -9.75 -6.68
CA TRP A 112 16.89 -10.15 -7.90
C TRP A 112 16.98 -8.92 -8.82
N VAL A 113 18.19 -8.60 -9.25
CA VAL A 113 18.51 -7.32 -9.89
C VAL A 113 19.02 -7.57 -11.31
N GLY A 114 18.44 -6.89 -12.29
CA GLY A 114 18.81 -6.91 -13.71
C GLY A 114 18.45 -8.20 -14.47
N LYS A 115 18.16 -9.30 -13.76
CA LYS A 115 17.81 -10.59 -14.34
C LYS A 115 16.83 -11.35 -13.45
N ALA A 116 15.89 -12.08 -14.06
CA ALA A 116 15.05 -13.03 -13.35
C ALA A 116 15.89 -14.24 -12.88
N PRO A 117 15.70 -14.74 -11.65
CA PRO A 117 16.25 -16.04 -11.24
C PRO A 117 15.56 -17.16 -12.01
N ASP A 118 16.08 -18.39 -11.99
CA ASP A 118 15.35 -19.53 -12.55
C ASP A 118 13.96 -19.71 -11.89
N PRO A 119 12.92 -20.20 -12.59
CA PRO A 119 11.57 -20.34 -12.03
C PRO A 119 11.50 -21.13 -10.73
N LYS A 120 12.37 -22.14 -10.56
CA LYS A 120 12.47 -22.93 -9.32
C LYS A 120 12.99 -22.09 -8.15
N GLU A 121 14.00 -21.25 -8.40
CA GLU A 121 14.56 -20.35 -7.39
C GLU A 121 13.60 -19.20 -7.08
N LEU A 122 12.86 -18.68 -8.08
CA LEU A 122 11.77 -17.73 -7.85
C LEU A 122 10.75 -18.33 -6.88
N ARG A 123 10.27 -19.54 -7.17
CA ARG A 123 9.29 -20.25 -6.33
C ARG A 123 9.78 -20.41 -4.89
N LYS A 124 11.03 -20.82 -4.70
CA LYS A 124 11.65 -20.98 -3.38
C LYS A 124 11.78 -19.64 -2.64
N GLY A 125 12.11 -18.57 -3.34
CA GLY A 125 12.14 -17.23 -2.78
C GLY A 125 10.75 -16.76 -2.33
N LEU A 126 9.73 -16.99 -3.17
CA LEU A 126 8.34 -16.59 -2.87
C LEU A 126 7.74 -17.34 -1.68
N GLN A 127 8.15 -18.58 -1.38
CA GLN A 127 7.73 -19.29 -0.16
C GLN A 127 8.09 -18.57 1.14
N LYS A 128 9.09 -17.67 1.11
CA LYS A 128 9.55 -16.89 2.26
C LYS A 128 9.06 -15.44 2.22
N ALA A 129 8.32 -15.06 1.18
CA ALA A 129 7.87 -13.69 0.97
C ALA A 129 6.37 -13.57 1.24
N CYS A 130 5.96 -12.46 1.84
CA CYS A 130 4.53 -12.17 2.00
C CYS A 130 3.92 -11.52 0.74
N GLN A 131 4.77 -10.92 -0.10
CA GLN A 131 4.38 -10.23 -1.32
C GLN A 131 5.53 -10.19 -2.34
N LEU A 132 5.19 -9.95 -3.61
CA LEU A 132 6.12 -9.83 -4.73
C LEU A 132 5.97 -8.47 -5.42
N TRP A 133 7.08 -7.77 -5.65
CA TRP A 133 7.13 -6.54 -6.43
C TRP A 133 7.90 -6.78 -7.73
N ILE A 134 7.38 -6.26 -8.83
CA ILE A 134 7.97 -6.38 -10.16
C ILE A 134 8.18 -4.97 -10.68
N ILE A 135 9.44 -4.59 -10.89
CA ILE A 135 9.83 -3.32 -11.49
C ILE A 135 10.31 -3.66 -12.89
N SER A 136 9.44 -3.41 -13.86
CA SER A 136 9.65 -3.77 -15.26
C SER A 136 10.80 -2.98 -15.88
N ASP A 137 11.31 -3.50 -16.99
CA ASP A 137 12.25 -2.82 -17.89
C ASP A 137 11.63 -2.77 -19.31
N SER A 138 12.38 -2.22 -20.24
CA SER A 138 12.15 -2.16 -21.69
C SER A 138 12.07 -3.52 -22.37
N THR A 139 12.68 -4.54 -21.77
CA THR A 139 12.82 -5.88 -22.36
C THR A 139 12.26 -6.93 -21.42
N ARG A 140 11.46 -7.84 -21.97
CA ARG A 140 10.89 -8.97 -21.23
C ARG A 140 12.00 -9.87 -20.67
N ARG A 141 11.98 -10.11 -19.37
CA ARG A 141 12.89 -11.03 -18.64
C ARG A 141 12.18 -12.28 -18.15
N LEU A 142 10.85 -12.27 -18.01
CA LEU A 142 10.05 -13.37 -17.48
C LEU A 142 9.57 -14.33 -18.58
N THR A 143 9.93 -15.60 -18.45
CA THR A 143 9.39 -16.68 -19.30
C THR A 143 7.97 -17.07 -18.85
N PRO A 144 7.20 -17.83 -19.67
CA PRO A 144 5.89 -18.36 -19.26
C PRO A 144 5.92 -19.12 -17.93
N GLU A 145 6.99 -19.85 -17.63
CA GLU A 145 7.15 -20.61 -16.38
C GLU A 145 7.27 -19.68 -15.17
N HIS A 146 7.94 -18.53 -15.31
CA HIS A 146 7.97 -17.53 -14.25
C HIS A 146 6.58 -16.95 -13.99
N VAL A 147 5.86 -16.61 -15.07
CA VAL A 147 4.50 -16.07 -14.98
C VAL A 147 3.58 -17.07 -14.28
N LYS A 148 3.71 -18.37 -14.57
CA LYS A 148 2.99 -19.42 -13.86
C LYS A 148 3.29 -19.44 -12.35
N VAL A 149 4.56 -19.34 -11.96
CA VAL A 149 4.96 -19.26 -10.54
C VAL A 149 4.34 -18.03 -9.85
N ILE A 150 4.37 -16.87 -10.52
CA ILE A 150 3.79 -15.63 -10.00
C ILE A 150 2.28 -15.74 -9.86
N LYS A 151 1.61 -16.33 -10.85
CA LYS A 151 0.17 -16.57 -10.81
C LYS A 151 -0.24 -17.49 -9.67
N GLU A 152 0.50 -18.57 -9.44
CA GLU A 152 0.24 -19.47 -8.31
C GLU A 152 0.41 -18.75 -6.96
N PHE A 153 1.42 -17.87 -6.83
CA PHE A 153 1.63 -17.05 -5.63
C PHE A 153 0.47 -16.06 -5.40
N PHE A 154 0.03 -15.37 -6.46
CA PHE A 154 -1.12 -14.47 -6.42
C PHE A 154 -2.43 -15.21 -6.11
N ASP A 155 -2.67 -16.36 -6.73
CA ASP A 155 -3.87 -17.17 -6.54
C ASP A 155 -3.93 -17.80 -5.13
N ALA A 156 -2.79 -17.97 -4.45
CA ALA A 156 -2.75 -18.32 -3.03
C ALA A 156 -3.19 -17.16 -2.10
N GLY A 157 -3.32 -15.93 -2.64
CA GLY A 157 -3.78 -14.73 -1.94
C GLY A 157 -2.68 -13.76 -1.53
N HIS A 158 -1.42 -14.01 -1.92
CA HIS A 158 -0.32 -13.09 -1.65
C HIS A 158 -0.38 -11.85 -2.55
N GLY A 159 0.07 -10.72 -2.03
CA GLY A 159 0.08 -9.46 -2.74
C GLY A 159 1.10 -9.40 -3.88
N VAL A 160 0.72 -8.80 -5.01
CA VAL A 160 1.64 -8.49 -6.11
C VAL A 160 1.59 -6.99 -6.45
N TYR A 161 2.75 -6.33 -6.48
CA TYR A 161 2.90 -4.96 -6.95
C TYR A 161 3.62 -4.95 -8.31
N ILE A 162 2.92 -4.55 -9.35
CA ILE A 162 3.42 -4.47 -10.72
C ILE A 162 3.68 -3.01 -11.08
N TRP A 163 4.95 -2.69 -11.27
CA TRP A 163 5.44 -1.38 -11.65
C TRP A 163 5.89 -1.40 -13.11
N GLY A 164 5.25 -0.55 -13.91
CA GLY A 164 5.72 -0.15 -15.23
C GLY A 164 6.06 1.33 -15.25
N ASP A 165 6.53 1.79 -16.39
CA ASP A 165 6.72 3.20 -16.74
C ASP A 165 6.41 3.36 -18.22
N ASN A 166 6.57 4.57 -18.75
CA ASN A 166 6.41 4.89 -20.16
C ASN A 166 7.05 3.88 -21.12
N GLU A 167 6.53 3.82 -22.34
CA GLU A 167 7.10 2.99 -23.40
C GLU A 167 8.62 3.21 -23.54
N PRO A 168 9.44 2.13 -23.57
CA PRO A 168 9.08 0.70 -23.57
C PRO A 168 9.05 0.01 -22.19
N TYR A 169 9.14 0.72 -21.08
CA TYR A 169 9.45 0.21 -19.72
C TYR A 169 8.28 -0.48 -18.97
N TYR A 170 7.45 -1.24 -19.66
CA TYR A 170 6.38 -2.05 -19.09
C TYR A 170 6.37 -3.50 -19.62
N ALA A 171 7.46 -3.97 -20.22
CA ALA A 171 7.51 -5.27 -20.91
C ALA A 171 7.08 -6.45 -20.02
N ASP A 172 7.66 -6.60 -18.83
CA ASP A 172 7.28 -7.65 -17.87
C ASP A 172 6.01 -7.30 -17.09
N ALA A 173 5.76 -6.00 -16.86
CA ALA A 173 4.53 -5.54 -16.22
C ALA A 173 3.29 -5.98 -17.02
N ASN A 174 3.29 -5.81 -18.34
CA ASN A 174 2.19 -6.21 -19.20
C ASN A 174 2.01 -7.72 -19.29
N VAL A 175 3.12 -8.47 -19.39
CA VAL A 175 3.05 -9.94 -19.44
C VAL A 175 2.44 -10.52 -18.16
N VAL A 176 2.81 -9.99 -16.99
CA VAL A 176 2.24 -10.44 -15.72
C VAL A 176 0.82 -9.91 -15.54
N GLY A 177 0.56 -8.65 -15.88
CA GLY A 177 -0.77 -8.05 -15.76
C GLY A 177 -1.84 -8.76 -16.58
N GLU A 178 -1.51 -9.12 -17.82
CA GLU A 178 -2.38 -9.89 -18.69
C GLU A 178 -2.69 -11.27 -18.07
N ALA A 179 -1.67 -11.96 -17.58
CA ALA A 179 -1.84 -13.29 -17.00
C ALA A 179 -2.60 -13.31 -15.67
N LEU A 180 -2.51 -12.26 -14.85
CA LEU A 180 -3.19 -12.18 -13.57
C LEU A 180 -4.64 -11.72 -13.73
N LEU A 181 -4.88 -10.65 -14.50
CA LEU A 181 -6.14 -9.91 -14.51
C LEU A 181 -6.56 -9.36 -15.89
N GLY A 182 -5.88 -9.75 -16.98
CA GLY A 182 -6.23 -9.32 -18.35
C GLY A 182 -6.10 -7.81 -18.55
N THR A 183 -5.02 -7.21 -18.05
CA THR A 183 -4.78 -5.77 -18.11
C THR A 183 -3.34 -5.45 -18.49
N THR A 184 -3.15 -4.32 -19.17
CA THR A 184 -1.85 -3.86 -19.66
C THR A 184 -1.72 -2.35 -19.46
N MET A 185 -0.48 -1.86 -19.58
CA MET A 185 -0.09 -0.46 -19.59
C MET A 185 0.38 -0.08 -21.01
N GLN A 186 0.15 1.17 -21.40
CA GLN A 186 0.65 1.70 -22.68
C GLN A 186 0.97 3.19 -22.59
N GLY A 187 1.67 3.71 -23.60
CA GLY A 187 1.91 5.13 -23.80
C GLY A 187 3.18 5.64 -23.13
N ASN A 188 3.47 6.91 -23.41
CA ASN A 188 4.71 7.57 -23.01
C ASN A 188 4.42 9.02 -22.65
N LEU A 189 3.76 9.22 -21.51
CA LEU A 189 3.35 10.55 -21.08
C LEU A 189 4.36 11.12 -20.08
N MET A 190 4.62 12.42 -20.22
CA MET A 190 5.25 13.18 -19.16
C MET A 190 4.23 13.36 -18.05
N GLY A 191 4.59 12.93 -16.83
CA GLY A 191 3.88 13.31 -15.63
C GLY A 191 4.57 14.53 -15.02
N ASP A 192 5.50 14.25 -14.13
CA ASP A 192 6.29 15.20 -13.33
C ASP A 192 5.45 16.22 -12.56
N GLN A 193 4.22 15.87 -12.19
CA GLN A 193 3.33 16.69 -11.37
C GLN A 193 3.02 16.04 -10.02
N THR A 194 2.57 16.89 -9.08
CA THR A 194 1.88 16.45 -7.88
C THR A 194 0.38 16.62 -8.08
N VAL A 195 -0.38 15.54 -7.88
CA VAL A 195 -1.84 15.58 -7.94
C VAL A 195 -2.42 15.51 -6.53
N GLY A 196 -3.55 16.18 -6.32
CA GLY A 196 -4.28 16.16 -5.06
C GLY A 196 -5.28 15.01 -4.96
N LEU A 197 -6.19 15.11 -3.99
CA LEU A 197 -7.35 14.22 -3.92
C LEU A 197 -8.30 14.45 -5.08
N ARG A 198 -8.77 13.36 -5.67
CA ARG A 198 -9.75 13.38 -6.73
C ARG A 198 -11.08 13.96 -6.22
N LYS A 199 -11.67 14.90 -6.98
CA LYS A 199 -12.93 15.58 -6.61
C LYS A 199 -14.18 14.83 -7.08
N ASP A 200 -14.11 14.22 -8.25
CA ASP A 200 -15.17 13.46 -8.92
C ASP A 200 -14.57 12.24 -9.65
N GLU A 201 -15.37 11.29 -10.12
CA GLU A 201 -14.83 10.02 -10.67
C GLU A 201 -13.96 10.19 -11.92
N ALA A 202 -14.18 11.24 -12.71
CA ALA A 202 -13.54 11.49 -13.99
C ALA A 202 -12.28 12.39 -13.91
N GLY A 203 -12.09 13.11 -12.80
CA GLY A 203 -11.01 14.06 -12.64
C GLY A 203 -9.67 13.46 -12.21
N PRO A 204 -8.56 14.20 -12.40
CA PRO A 204 -7.25 13.80 -11.92
C PRO A 204 -7.23 13.70 -10.39
N GLY A 205 -6.31 12.88 -9.88
CA GLY A 205 -6.01 12.79 -8.46
C GLY A 205 -6.13 11.40 -7.86
N LEU A 206 -5.85 11.37 -6.56
CA LEU A 206 -5.80 10.17 -5.73
C LEU A 206 -7.19 9.79 -5.20
N LEU A 207 -7.48 8.50 -5.16
CA LEU A 207 -8.69 7.95 -4.55
C LEU A 207 -8.81 8.36 -3.07
N ARG A 208 -9.99 8.82 -2.69
CA ARG A 208 -10.29 9.19 -1.30
C ARG A 208 -10.68 7.97 -0.49
N ARG A 209 -10.37 8.00 0.80
CA ARG A 209 -10.88 7.07 1.81
C ARG A 209 -10.57 5.60 1.52
N HIS A 210 -9.33 5.32 1.16
CA HIS A 210 -8.84 3.95 0.96
C HIS A 210 -7.58 3.72 1.80
N LEU A 211 -7.33 2.48 2.22
CA LEU A 211 -6.16 2.14 3.05
C LEU A 211 -4.84 2.53 2.38
N LEU A 212 -4.72 2.34 1.07
CA LEU A 212 -3.56 2.78 0.28
C LEU A 212 -3.31 4.29 0.35
N THR A 213 -4.36 5.08 0.61
CA THR A 213 -4.32 6.55 0.58
C THR A 213 -4.32 7.18 1.97
N THR A 214 -4.13 6.37 3.02
CA THR A 214 -3.99 6.83 4.41
C THR A 214 -2.89 7.88 4.56
N GLY A 215 -3.23 9.04 5.12
CA GLY A 215 -2.36 10.19 5.33
C GLY A 215 -1.91 10.92 4.07
N LEU A 216 -2.46 10.55 2.89
CA LEU A 216 -2.13 11.16 1.59
C LEU A 216 -3.26 12.09 1.14
N GLU A 217 -2.95 13.37 0.99
CA GLU A 217 -3.76 14.36 0.26
C GLU A 217 -3.15 14.68 -1.12
N TYR A 218 -1.84 14.51 -1.26
CA TYR A 218 -1.05 14.83 -2.44
C TYR A 218 -0.05 13.71 -2.75
N LEU A 219 0.05 13.33 -4.03
CA LEU A 219 0.96 12.30 -4.51
C LEU A 219 1.70 12.76 -5.78
N TYR A 220 3.01 12.58 -5.80
CA TYR A 220 3.82 12.73 -7.00
C TYR A 220 3.61 11.54 -7.95
N GLU A 221 3.37 11.81 -9.23
CA GLU A 221 2.99 10.79 -10.21
C GLU A 221 4.17 10.06 -10.89
N GLY A 222 5.40 10.52 -10.66
CA GLY A 222 6.59 10.09 -11.40
C GLY A 222 6.94 11.07 -12.51
N ILE A 223 8.17 11.00 -13.04
CA ILE A 223 8.61 11.90 -14.13
C ILE A 223 7.87 11.52 -15.41
N THR A 224 7.92 10.24 -15.75
CA THR A 224 7.18 9.65 -16.85
C THR A 224 6.17 8.67 -16.30
N ILE A 225 5.10 8.46 -17.08
CA ILE A 225 4.01 7.55 -16.73
C ILE A 225 3.48 6.81 -17.96
N ALA A 226 3.07 5.56 -17.74
CA ALA A 226 2.21 4.80 -18.62
C ALA A 226 0.75 4.85 -18.16
N THR A 227 -0.16 4.58 -19.09
CA THR A 227 -1.60 4.52 -18.86
C THR A 227 -2.07 3.07 -18.77
N LEU A 228 -2.67 2.71 -17.65
CA LEU A 228 -3.35 1.44 -17.48
C LEU A 228 -4.61 1.39 -18.34
N GLN A 229 -4.79 0.27 -19.03
CA GLN A 229 -6.02 0.00 -19.75
C GLN A 229 -7.16 -0.31 -18.76
N PRO A 230 -8.36 0.27 -18.96
CA PRO A 230 -9.51 -0.04 -18.13
C PRO A 230 -9.78 -1.54 -18.06
N SER A 231 -10.07 -2.05 -16.86
CA SER A 231 -10.44 -3.44 -16.63
C SER A 231 -11.52 -3.52 -15.56
N PRO A 232 -12.56 -4.36 -15.73
CA PRO A 232 -13.56 -4.57 -14.69
C PRO A 232 -12.99 -5.23 -13.42
N GLN A 233 -11.77 -5.77 -13.49
CA GLN A 233 -11.07 -6.36 -12.35
C GLN A 233 -10.32 -5.33 -11.50
N LEU A 234 -10.19 -4.09 -11.98
CA LEU A 234 -9.38 -3.05 -11.36
C LEU A 234 -10.22 -1.88 -10.89
N THR A 235 -9.92 -1.39 -9.70
CA THR A 235 -10.44 -0.14 -9.15
C THR A 235 -9.40 0.97 -9.36
N PRO A 236 -9.76 2.09 -10.00
CA PRO A 236 -8.86 3.23 -10.16
C PRO A 236 -8.35 3.79 -8.82
N LEU A 237 -7.03 3.98 -8.72
CA LEU A 237 -6.36 4.53 -7.55
C LEU A 237 -5.87 5.95 -7.78
N LEU A 238 -5.23 6.18 -8.93
CA LEU A 238 -4.58 7.43 -9.28
C LEU A 238 -4.86 7.75 -10.74
N HIS A 239 -5.54 8.87 -10.98
CA HIS A 239 -5.54 9.51 -12.28
C HIS A 239 -4.45 10.59 -12.29
N GLY A 240 -3.58 10.54 -13.29
CA GLY A 240 -2.50 11.50 -13.45
C GLY A 240 -3.01 12.89 -13.81
N SER A 241 -2.11 13.86 -13.81
CA SER A 241 -2.39 15.26 -14.18
C SER A 241 -2.93 15.40 -15.61
N ALA A 242 -2.55 14.49 -16.51
CA ALA A 242 -3.06 14.37 -17.88
C ALA A 242 -4.44 13.66 -17.97
N GLY A 243 -5.05 13.28 -16.84
CA GLY A 243 -6.37 12.63 -16.78
C GLY A 243 -6.36 11.13 -17.08
N ASN A 244 -5.19 10.54 -17.37
CA ASN A 244 -5.04 9.12 -17.64
C ASN A 244 -4.97 8.29 -16.35
N LEU A 245 -5.36 7.01 -16.42
CA LEU A 245 -5.27 6.08 -15.30
C LEU A 245 -3.81 5.63 -15.10
N VAL A 246 -3.16 6.12 -14.04
CA VAL A 246 -1.73 5.82 -13.75
C VAL A 246 -1.60 4.61 -12.84
N ALA A 247 -2.43 4.54 -11.80
CA ALA A 247 -2.42 3.40 -10.88
C ALA A 247 -3.82 2.89 -10.59
N ALA A 248 -3.94 1.58 -10.42
CA ALA A 248 -5.17 0.90 -10.05
C ALA A 248 -4.85 -0.32 -9.18
N PHE A 249 -5.85 -0.80 -8.44
CA PHE A 249 -5.68 -1.97 -7.58
C PHE A 249 -6.79 -3.00 -7.81
N HIS A 250 -6.48 -4.24 -7.46
CA HIS A 250 -7.42 -5.34 -7.35
C HIS A 250 -7.53 -5.74 -5.88
N ASP A 251 -8.76 -5.87 -5.38
CA ASP A 251 -9.04 -6.45 -4.06
C ASP A 251 -10.34 -7.26 -4.14
N ASN A 252 -10.20 -8.53 -4.55
CA ASN A 252 -11.34 -9.43 -4.69
C ASN A 252 -10.93 -10.87 -4.38
N ASN A 253 -11.85 -11.65 -3.82
CA ASN A 253 -11.65 -13.05 -3.47
C ASN A 253 -10.41 -13.31 -2.59
N GLY A 254 -10.06 -12.34 -1.74
CA GLY A 254 -8.88 -12.40 -0.87
C GLY A 254 -7.55 -12.34 -1.63
N LYS A 255 -7.53 -11.77 -2.85
CA LYS A 255 -6.31 -11.52 -3.63
C LYS A 255 -6.15 -10.02 -3.82
N ARG A 256 -4.92 -9.54 -3.64
CA ARG A 256 -4.57 -8.13 -3.79
C ARG A 256 -3.48 -7.92 -4.81
N ALA A 257 -3.67 -6.94 -5.69
CA ALA A 257 -2.62 -6.48 -6.59
C ALA A 257 -2.67 -4.97 -6.77
N ILE A 258 -1.52 -4.36 -7.04
CA ILE A 258 -1.43 -2.95 -7.45
C ILE A 258 -0.70 -2.91 -8.78
N PHE A 259 -1.24 -2.11 -9.70
CA PHE A 259 -0.64 -1.76 -10.97
C PHE A 259 -0.32 -0.28 -10.92
N ASP A 260 0.92 0.09 -11.21
CA ASP A 260 1.34 1.49 -11.21
C ASP A 260 2.29 1.74 -12.38
N GLY A 261 1.89 2.65 -13.26
CA GLY A 261 2.62 3.01 -14.46
C GLY A 261 3.65 4.12 -14.25
N GLY A 262 4.00 4.51 -13.02
CA GLY A 262 4.93 5.62 -12.76
C GLY A 262 6.08 5.26 -11.83
N PHE A 263 6.84 4.20 -12.13
CA PHE A 263 7.92 3.72 -11.24
C PHE A 263 9.07 4.72 -11.05
N THR A 264 9.22 5.71 -11.94
CA THR A 264 10.23 6.77 -11.76
C THR A 264 10.15 7.45 -10.41
N ARG A 265 8.97 7.55 -9.79
CA ARG A 265 8.82 8.09 -8.43
C ARG A 265 9.61 7.32 -7.37
N LEU A 266 9.94 6.06 -7.62
CA LEU A 266 10.67 5.22 -6.66
C LEU A 266 12.14 5.59 -6.52
N TYR A 267 12.71 6.37 -7.45
CA TYR A 267 14.13 6.76 -7.42
C TYR A 267 14.40 8.19 -7.86
N ASN A 268 13.47 8.83 -8.56
CA ASN A 268 13.52 10.24 -8.88
C ASN A 268 12.60 11.03 -7.97
N LYS A 269 13.11 12.14 -7.45
CA LYS A 269 12.34 13.09 -6.63
C LYS A 269 11.56 12.39 -5.49
N TRP A 270 12.15 11.36 -4.87
CA TRP A 270 11.54 10.53 -3.84
C TRP A 270 10.92 11.33 -2.69
N ASP A 271 11.59 12.42 -2.28
CA ASP A 271 11.13 13.29 -1.19
C ASP A 271 9.96 14.20 -1.59
N THR A 272 9.45 14.08 -2.83
CA THR A 272 8.24 14.80 -3.29
C THR A 272 6.98 14.14 -2.75
N ALA A 273 5.95 14.96 -2.57
CA ALA A 273 4.59 14.65 -2.12
C ALA A 273 4.26 13.16 -2.02
N GLY A 274 4.35 12.61 -0.81
CA GLY A 274 3.68 11.38 -0.43
C GLY A 274 4.30 10.05 -0.90
N THR A 275 5.37 10.05 -1.70
CA THR A 275 5.92 8.81 -2.29
C THR A 275 6.29 7.76 -1.23
N ALA A 276 7.05 8.14 -0.21
CA ALA A 276 7.45 7.20 0.85
C ALA A 276 6.24 6.63 1.60
N ARG A 277 5.25 7.47 1.94
CA ARG A 277 4.01 7.04 2.60
C ARG A 277 3.19 6.11 1.72
N TYR A 278 3.08 6.41 0.43
CA TYR A 278 2.40 5.56 -0.55
C TYR A 278 3.03 4.17 -0.64
N VAL A 279 4.37 4.09 -0.73
CA VAL A 279 5.13 2.83 -0.73
C VAL A 279 4.88 2.02 0.55
N LYS A 280 4.91 2.68 1.72
CA LYS A 280 4.66 2.04 3.02
C LYS A 280 3.23 1.51 3.13
N ASN A 281 2.24 2.31 2.71
CA ASN A 281 0.83 1.91 2.70
C ASN A 281 0.58 0.74 1.74
N ALA A 282 1.16 0.78 0.54
CA ALA A 282 1.06 -0.30 -0.44
C ALA A 282 1.61 -1.61 0.10
N ALA A 283 2.80 -1.60 0.70
CA ALA A 283 3.41 -2.79 1.28
C ALA A 283 2.56 -3.38 2.41
N ALA A 284 2.06 -2.53 3.31
CA ALA A 284 1.20 -2.96 4.41
C ALA A 284 -0.11 -3.59 3.89
N TRP A 285 -0.78 -2.92 2.96
CA TRP A 285 -2.05 -3.38 2.40
C TRP A 285 -1.92 -4.69 1.61
N LEU A 286 -0.86 -4.84 0.81
CA LEU A 286 -0.58 -6.05 0.03
C LEU A 286 -0.26 -7.28 0.89
N THR A 287 0.06 -7.10 2.17
CA THR A 287 0.33 -8.22 3.08
C THR A 287 -0.95 -9.00 3.42
N ASN A 288 -2.13 -8.42 3.16
CA ASN A 288 -3.41 -9.11 3.28
C ASN A 288 -3.62 -9.70 4.68
N VAL A 289 -3.40 -8.86 5.70
CA VAL A 289 -3.41 -9.24 7.12
C VAL A 289 -4.73 -9.86 7.55
N GLU A 290 -5.83 -9.46 6.90
CA GLU A 290 -7.17 -9.96 7.17
C GLU A 290 -7.34 -11.41 6.74
N ARG A 291 -6.58 -11.86 5.73
CA ARG A 291 -6.56 -13.25 5.24
C ARG A 291 -5.58 -14.11 6.02
N PHE A 292 -4.35 -13.63 6.19
CA PHE A 292 -3.26 -14.45 6.73
C PHE A 292 -3.10 -14.34 8.25
N GLY A 293 -3.74 -13.35 8.89
CA GLY A 293 -3.81 -13.19 10.33
C GLY A 293 -2.45 -13.35 11.01
N ASP A 294 -2.37 -14.29 11.96
CA ASP A 294 -1.20 -14.55 12.79
C ASP A 294 0.06 -14.98 12.02
N ALA A 295 -0.05 -15.43 10.76
CA ALA A 295 1.13 -15.71 9.93
C ALA A 295 1.90 -14.43 9.55
N VAL A 296 1.22 -13.28 9.66
CA VAL A 296 1.78 -11.96 9.35
C VAL A 296 2.13 -11.18 10.62
N VAL A 297 1.40 -11.40 11.71
CA VAL A 297 1.47 -10.62 12.95
C VAL A 297 2.57 -11.16 13.88
N ARG A 298 3.34 -10.27 14.51
CA ARG A 298 4.29 -10.63 15.57
C ARG A 298 3.59 -11.28 16.77
N ALA A 299 4.24 -12.25 17.41
CA ALA A 299 3.68 -12.92 18.58
C ALA A 299 3.55 -12.05 19.84
N ASP A 300 4.34 -10.97 19.98
CA ASP A 300 4.38 -10.08 21.14
C ASP A 300 3.42 -8.88 21.07
N LEU A 301 2.89 -8.56 19.88
CA LEU A 301 1.77 -7.62 19.72
C LEU A 301 0.40 -8.26 20.04
N ARG A 302 0.38 -9.54 20.41
CA ARG A 302 -0.82 -10.28 20.81
C ARG A 302 -1.33 -9.91 22.21
N THR A 303 -0.56 -9.17 23.01
CA THR A 303 -0.90 -8.86 24.41
C THR A 303 -1.08 -7.36 24.60
N PRO A 304 -2.24 -6.87 25.06
CA PRO A 304 -2.37 -5.47 25.46
C PRO A 304 -1.41 -5.18 26.61
N PRO A 305 -0.88 -3.94 26.74
CA PRO A 305 -0.05 -3.60 27.89
C PRO A 305 -0.83 -3.92 29.16
N ALA A 306 -0.23 -4.71 30.04
CA ALA A 306 -0.80 -5.05 31.34
C ALA A 306 -1.27 -3.74 31.99
N GLN A 307 -2.56 -3.66 32.32
CA GLN A 307 -3.07 -2.59 33.16
C GLN A 307 -2.22 -2.59 34.43
N LYS A 308 -1.39 -1.55 34.60
CA LYS A 308 -0.70 -1.34 35.86
C LYS A 308 -1.76 -1.15 36.95
N PRO A 309 -1.53 -1.71 38.15
CA PRO A 309 -2.48 -1.63 39.26
C PRO A 309 -2.79 -0.18 39.66
#